data_AF-A0A968HI28-F1
#
_entry.id   AF-A0A968HI28-F1
#
_cell.length_a   1.000
_cell.length_b   1.000
_cell.length_c   1.000
_cell.angle_alpha   90.00
_cell.angle_beta   90.00
_cell.angle_gamma   90.00
#
_symmetry.space_group_name_H-M   'P 1'
#
loop_
_entity.id
_entity.type
_entity.pdbx_description
1 polymer ?
#
loop_
_entity_poly.entity_id
_entity_poly.type
_entity_poly.pdbx_seq_one_letter_code
_entity_poly.pdbx_strand_id
1 'polypeptide(L)' 'MLRVFPRSFNAAMIASGISVSMMAPLFAVLPATAQTNFSDVSISYWARPFIEKLAEKNVIKGFPDGTFKPDEPVTRAQF' A
#
# COMPACT_ATOMS: atom_id res chain seq x y z
N MET A 1 23.50 -57.25 -38.06
CA MET A 1 22.49 -56.27 -38.53
C MET A 1 21.14 -56.65 -37.94
N LEU A 2 20.36 -55.64 -37.52
CA LEU A 2 18.98 -55.64 -37.00
C LEU A 2 18.77 -55.62 -35.47
N ARG A 3 18.14 -54.51 -35.05
CA ARG A 3 17.75 -54.08 -33.71
C ARG A 3 16.42 -54.72 -33.30
N VAL A 4 16.24 -54.98 -32.00
CA VAL A 4 14.91 -55.03 -31.35
C VAL A 4 15.03 -54.45 -29.93
N PHE A 5 14.34 -53.32 -29.67
CA PHE A 5 14.06 -52.79 -28.33
C PHE A 5 12.66 -53.26 -27.91
N PRO A 6 12.39 -53.46 -26.61
CA PRO A 6 11.34 -52.61 -26.02
C PRO A 6 11.46 -52.28 -24.52
N ARG A 7 11.09 -51.02 -24.21
CA ARG A 7 10.18 -50.53 -23.14
C ARG A 7 10.43 -50.88 -21.65
N SER A 8 10.75 -49.86 -20.86
CA SER A 8 9.98 -49.39 -19.67
C SER A 8 10.72 -48.16 -19.08
N PHE A 9 10.13 -46.97 -19.11
CA PHE A 9 9.24 -46.35 -18.11
C PHE A 9 9.94 -45.96 -16.78
N ASN A 10 10.05 -44.63 -16.59
CA ASN A 10 10.03 -43.85 -15.35
C ASN A 10 11.25 -43.80 -14.42
N ALA A 11 11.82 -42.60 -14.27
CA ALA A 11 12.01 -41.84 -13.03
C ALA A 11 12.99 -40.68 -13.31
N ALA A 12 12.50 -39.48 -13.63
CA ALA A 12 12.21 -38.41 -12.67
C ALA A 12 13.43 -38.01 -11.83
N MET A 13 13.93 -36.79 -12.05
CA MET A 13 14.42 -35.80 -11.07
C MET A 13 15.30 -34.77 -11.79
N ILE A 14 14.67 -33.86 -12.56
CA ILE A 14 15.30 -32.57 -12.84
C ILE A 14 15.12 -31.77 -11.55
N ALA A 15 16.16 -31.77 -10.72
CA ALA A 15 16.23 -30.92 -9.54
C ALA A 15 16.44 -29.47 -10.00
N SER A 16 15.36 -28.85 -10.49
CA SER A 16 15.30 -27.40 -10.62
C SER A 16 15.17 -26.83 -9.23
N GLY A 17 16.30 -26.48 -8.61
CA GLY A 17 16.31 -25.66 -7.40
C GLY A 17 15.58 -24.36 -7.70
N ILE A 18 14.39 -24.20 -7.13
CA ILE A 18 13.68 -22.93 -7.13
C ILE A 18 14.47 -22.06 -6.16
N SER A 19 15.41 -21.28 -6.68
CA SER A 19 16.01 -20.18 -5.94
C SER A 19 14.85 -19.31 -5.47
N VAL A 20 14.54 -19.31 -4.18
CA VAL A 20 13.63 -18.34 -3.58
C VAL A 20 14.35 -17.00 -3.70
N SER A 21 14.16 -16.35 -4.85
CA SER A 21 14.59 -14.99 -5.06
C SER A 21 13.82 -14.18 -4.03
N MET A 22 14.55 -13.67 -3.02
CA MET A 22 13.99 -12.79 -2.02
C MET A 22 13.56 -11.51 -2.74
N MET A 23 12.30 -11.50 -3.17
CA MET A 23 11.66 -10.32 -3.69
C MET A 23 11.46 -9.38 -2.50
N ALA A 24 12.46 -8.55 -2.24
CA ALA A 24 12.31 -7.45 -1.29
C ALA A 24 11.11 -6.61 -1.75
N PRO A 25 10.14 -6.30 -0.87
CA PRO A 25 9.03 -5.47 -1.26
C PRO A 25 9.59 -4.08 -1.53
N LEU A 26 9.48 -3.63 -2.78
CA LEU A 26 9.78 -2.26 -3.16
C LEU A 26 8.65 -1.37 -2.61
N PHE A 27 8.72 -1.03 -1.33
CA PHE A 27 7.89 0.02 -0.77
C PHE A 27 8.40 1.35 -1.30
N ALA A 28 7.79 1.83 -2.38
CA ALA A 28 8.01 3.17 -2.87
C ALA A 28 7.49 4.15 -1.81
N VAL A 29 8.39 4.86 -1.14
CA VAL A 29 8.03 6.01 -0.31
C VAL A 29 7.66 7.13 -1.28
N LEU A 30 6.37 7.25 -1.58
CA LEU A 30 5.87 8.41 -2.31
C LEU A 30 6.05 9.64 -1.42
N PRO A 31 6.49 10.78 -1.99
CA PRO A 31 6.52 12.02 -1.24
C PRO A 31 5.10 12.31 -0.75
N ALA A 32 4.93 12.43 0.57
CA ALA A 32 3.65 12.77 1.17
C ALA A 32 3.33 14.22 0.77
N THR A 33 2.47 14.40 -0.24
CA THR A 33 1.89 15.70 -0.53
C THR A 33 0.99 16.09 0.63
N ALA A 34 1.08 17.33 1.09
CA ALA A 34 0.20 17.83 2.12
C ALA A 34 -1.23 17.81 1.58
N GLN A 35 -2.07 16.92 2.11
CA GLN A 35 -3.48 16.86 1.75
C GLN A 35 -4.21 18.03 2.41
N THR A 36 -4.59 19.02 1.60
CA THR A 36 -5.23 20.26 2.07
C THR A 36 -6.73 20.30 1.78
N ASN A 37 -7.29 19.27 1.14
CA ASN A 37 -8.73 19.14 0.96
C ASN A 37 -9.20 17.76 1.38
N PHE A 38 -10.35 17.72 2.04
CA PHE A 38 -10.92 16.53 2.64
C PHE A 38 -12.34 16.32 2.13
N SER A 39 -12.67 15.10 1.71
CA SER A 39 -13.93 14.77 1.03
C SER A 39 -15.16 14.89 1.94
N ASP A 40 -14.96 14.75 3.25
CA ASP A 40 -15.98 14.82 4.29
C ASP A 40 -16.10 16.21 4.94
N VAL A 41 -15.31 17.19 4.51
CA VAL A 41 -15.38 18.57 4.99
C VAL A 41 -16.11 19.45 3.98
N SER A 42 -17.40 19.69 4.24
CA SER A 42 -18.23 20.58 3.42
C SER A 42 -17.63 22.00 3.30
N ILE A 43 -17.88 22.68 2.18
CA ILE A 43 -17.49 24.10 1.98
C ILE A 43 -18.09 25.01 3.07
N SER A 44 -19.30 24.69 3.54
CA SER A 44 -19.97 25.43 4.61
C SER A 44 -19.54 25.03 6.03
N TYR A 45 -18.62 24.06 6.16
CA TYR A 45 -18.17 23.62 7.47
C TYR A 45 -17.34 24.72 8.15
N TRP A 46 -17.77 25.15 9.33
CA TRP A 46 -17.19 26.30 10.02
C TRP A 46 -15.68 26.14 10.27
N ALA A 47 -15.19 24.91 10.50
CA ALA A 47 -13.80 24.64 10.80
C ALA A 47 -12.93 24.46 9.54
N ARG A 48 -13.54 24.37 8.34
CA ARG A 48 -12.84 24.15 7.08
C ARG A 48 -11.62 25.06 6.89
N PRO A 49 -11.71 26.40 7.00
CA PRO A 49 -10.55 27.26 6.77
C PRO A 49 -9.40 27.00 7.75
N PHE A 50 -9.71 26.57 8.97
CA PHE A 50 -8.71 26.23 9.98
C PHE A 50 -8.05 24.88 9.68
N ILE A 51 -8.86 23.89 9.31
CA ILE A 51 -8.41 22.55 8.91
C ILE A 51 -7.46 22.67 7.71
N GLU A 52 -7.85 23.39 6.66
CA GLU A 52 -7.04 23.58 5.46
C GLU A 52 -5.71 24.28 5.81
N LYS A 53 -5.73 25.34 6.63
CA LYS A 53 -4.49 26.04 7.04
C LYS A 53 -3.56 25.23 7.92
N LEU A 54 -4.09 24.40 8.81
CA LEU A 54 -3.27 23.52 9.63
C LEU A 54 -2.68 22.37 8.79
N ALA A 55 -3.44 21.87 7.81
CA ALA A 55 -2.96 20.84 6.88
C ALA A 55 -1.88 21.38 5.93
N GLU A 56 -2.04 22.59 5.40
CA GLU A 56 -1.00 23.29 4.61
C GLU A 56 0.31 23.42 5.41
N LYS A 57 0.22 23.68 6.70
CA LYS A 57 1.36 23.80 7.61
C LYS A 57 1.91 22.45 8.08
N ASN A 58 1.37 21.33 7.60
CA ASN A 58 1.71 19.97 8.03
C ASN A 58 1.55 19.73 9.54
N VAL A 59 0.69 20.51 10.22
CA VAL A 59 0.41 20.35 11.66
C VAL A 59 -0.59 19.22 11.90
N ILE A 60 -1.56 19.09 10.99
CA ILE A 60 -2.53 18.00 10.99
C ILE A 60 -2.47 17.27 9.65
N LYS A 61 -2.84 16.00 9.66
CA LYS A 61 -2.98 15.17 8.46
C LYS A 61 -4.32 14.45 8.54
N GLY A 62 -5.00 14.34 7.41
CA GLY A 62 -6.17 13.47 7.32
C GLY A 62 -5.76 12.02 7.14
N PHE A 63 -6.76 11.21 6.85
CA PHE A 63 -6.61 9.79 6.65
C PHE A 63 -6.19 9.47 5.20
N PRO A 64 -5.60 8.28 4.96
CA PRO A 64 -5.19 7.85 3.63
C PRO A 64 -6.34 7.76 2.61
N ASP A 65 -7.58 7.70 3.09
CA ASP A 65 -8.80 7.63 2.28
C ASP A 65 -9.30 9.00 1.78
N GLY A 66 -8.63 10.10 2.15
CA GLY A 66 -9.04 11.45 1.74
C GLY A 66 -9.95 12.17 2.75
N THR A 67 -10.22 11.59 3.91
CA THR A 67 -11.10 12.17 4.94
C THR A 67 -10.34 12.85 6.06
N PHE A 68 -11.01 13.74 6.80
CA PHE A 68 -10.50 14.36 8.03
C PHE A 68 -11.19 13.84 9.29
N LYS A 69 -12.45 13.40 9.19
CA LYS A 69 -13.35 12.96 10.25
C LYS A 69 -13.52 14.02 11.35
N PRO A 70 -14.00 15.23 11.01
CA PRO A 70 -14.02 16.38 11.93
C PRO A 70 -14.89 16.18 13.19
N ASP A 71 -15.89 15.30 13.12
CA ASP A 71 -16.81 15.01 14.21
C ASP A 71 -16.40 13.77 15.03
N GLU A 72 -15.36 13.04 14.59
CA GLU A 72 -14.85 11.89 15.32
C GLU A 72 -13.91 12.35 16.46
N PRO A 73 -13.99 11.71 17.64
CA PRO A 73 -13.06 11.99 18.71
C PRO A 73 -11.65 11.57 18.30
N VAL A 74 -10.70 12.50 18.45
CA VAL A 74 -9.30 12.22 18.16
C VAL A 74 -8.72 11.34 19.27
N THR A 75 -8.06 10.25 18.88
CA THR A 75 -7.38 9.36 19.84
C THR A 75 -5.94 9.84 20.09
N ARG A 76 -5.36 9.48 21.25
CA ARG A 76 -3.95 9.82 21.55
C ARG A 76 -2.95 9.28 20.51
N ALA A 77 -3.30 8.23 19.77
CA ALA A 77 -2.44 7.66 18.73
C ALA A 77 -2.44 8.49 17.43
N GLN A 78 -3.35 9.45 17.29
CA GLN A 78 -3.50 10.29 16.09
C GLN A 78 -2.79 11.65 16.22
N PHE A 79 -2.42 12.06 17.43
CA PHE A 79 -1.61 13.27 17.73
C PHE A 79 -0.15 12.91 17.95
#